data_AF-E2CCP1-F1
#
_entry.id   AF-E2CCP1-F1
#
_cell.length_a   1.000
_cell.length_b   1.000
_cell.length_c   1.000
_cell.angle_alpha   90.00
_cell.angle_beta   90.00
_cell.angle_gamma   90.00
#
_symmetry.space_group_name_H-M   'P 1'
#
loop_
_entity.id
_entity.type
_entity.pdbx_description
1 polymer ?
#
loop_
_entity_poly.entity_id
_entity_poly.type
_entity_poly.pdbx_seq_one_letter_code
_entity_poly.pdbx_strand_id
1 'polypeptide(L)'
;MLSRNAVLCTLVASAAASFLVFTQTETVRAHGDVAPQAVDTAGLPELGDEWLAENPWRDPENEFWSTAVEVGASGYNQNCARCHGLEAISGGLAPDLRYLEADDYGDEWYLERYQNGYTQNGITKMPAFGELLGQEAAWAIRTYIETRPDDGALDEKADRLKEIRDQITALSTAGTSASDAEAEVAALRTEMTAIADAVETGSGAPRADSVASRAVAVLDGADGSLKKAIDVLTIGLSAAE
;
A
#
# COMPACT_ATOMS: atom_id res chain seq x y z
N MET A 1 -7.47 -57.65 79.54
CA MET A 1 -8.44 -58.77 79.44
C MET A 1 -9.81 -58.19 79.08
N LEU A 2 -10.37 -58.62 77.93
CA LEU A 2 -11.73 -58.41 77.37
C LEU A 2 -12.20 -56.96 77.09
N SER A 3 -12.85 -56.59 75.98
CA SER A 3 -13.45 -57.26 74.80
C SER A 3 -13.66 -56.19 73.71
N ARG A 4 -13.14 -56.29 72.48
CA ARG A 4 -13.77 -56.85 71.25
C ARG A 4 -15.27 -56.52 71.06
N ASN A 5 -15.56 -55.65 70.09
CA ASN A 5 -16.73 -55.64 69.19
C ASN A 5 -16.27 -54.94 67.89
N ALA A 6 -15.97 -55.69 66.82
CA ALA A 6 -16.89 -56.08 65.73
C ALA A 6 -17.06 -54.91 64.72
N VAL A 7 -16.30 -54.84 63.62
CA VAL A 7 -16.34 -55.65 62.38
C VAL A 7 -17.45 -55.20 61.41
N LEU A 8 -16.99 -54.68 60.26
CA LEU A 8 -17.54 -54.73 58.88
C LEU A 8 -18.76 -53.86 58.47
N CYS A 9 -18.53 -52.92 57.55
CA CYS A 9 -19.26 -52.78 56.27
C CYS A 9 -18.56 -51.70 55.41
N THR A 10 -17.75 -52.07 54.41
CA THR A 10 -18.11 -52.08 52.97
C THR A 10 -18.42 -50.69 52.41
N LEU A 11 -17.55 -50.15 51.55
CA LEU A 11 -17.87 -49.80 50.15
C LEU A 11 -16.73 -49.05 49.45
N VAL A 12 -16.39 -49.57 48.28
CA VAL A 12 -15.51 -49.05 47.24
C VAL A 12 -16.22 -47.92 46.48
N ALA A 13 -15.54 -46.80 46.20
CA ALA A 13 -15.82 -45.86 45.09
C ALA A 13 -14.64 -44.88 44.96
N SER A 14 -13.64 -45.09 44.08
CA SER A 14 -13.63 -44.73 42.65
C SER A 14 -13.90 -43.25 42.36
N ALA A 15 -12.85 -42.49 42.00
CA ALA A 15 -12.87 -41.54 40.88
C ALA A 15 -11.44 -41.03 40.60
N ALA A 16 -10.77 -41.65 39.64
CA ALA A 16 -9.61 -41.06 38.97
C ALA A 16 -10.10 -39.90 38.10
N ALA A 17 -9.74 -38.67 38.44
CA ALA A 17 -10.05 -37.49 37.64
C ALA A 17 -9.08 -37.42 36.44
N SER A 18 -9.42 -38.10 35.36
CA SER A 18 -8.80 -37.88 34.05
C SER A 18 -9.23 -36.50 33.54
N PHE A 19 -8.34 -35.53 33.63
CA PHE A 19 -8.51 -34.20 33.04
C PHE A 19 -8.38 -34.32 31.52
N LEU A 20 -9.49 -34.60 30.84
CA LEU A 20 -9.60 -34.49 29.39
C LEU A 20 -9.58 -33.00 29.02
N VAL A 21 -8.40 -32.48 28.71
CA VAL A 21 -8.25 -31.18 28.08
C VAL A 21 -8.81 -31.29 26.65
N PHE A 22 -10.05 -30.87 26.47
CA PHE A 22 -10.60 -30.61 25.13
C PHE A 22 -9.86 -29.40 24.57
N THR A 23 -8.90 -29.65 23.66
CA THR A 23 -8.35 -28.59 22.82
C THR A 23 -9.48 -28.12 21.89
N GLN A 24 -10.06 -26.96 22.18
CA GLN A 24 -10.97 -26.32 21.25
C GLN A 24 -10.16 -25.92 20.02
N THR A 25 -10.46 -26.53 18.88
CA THR A 25 -9.98 -26.04 17.59
C THR A 25 -10.69 -24.73 17.31
N GLU A 26 -10.07 -23.62 17.72
CA GLU A 26 -10.41 -22.27 17.27
C GLU A 26 -10.41 -22.31 15.74
N THR A 27 -11.59 -22.16 15.14
CA THR A 27 -11.69 -22.01 13.70
C THR A 27 -11.17 -20.64 13.36
N VAL A 28 -9.86 -20.56 13.07
CA VAL A 28 -9.25 -19.36 12.52
C VAL A 28 -9.92 -19.12 11.16
N ARG A 29 -10.86 -18.18 11.12
CA ARG A 29 -11.39 -17.63 9.87
C ARG A 29 -10.28 -16.79 9.23
N ALA A 30 -9.35 -17.48 8.56
CA ALA A 30 -8.22 -16.89 7.86
C ALA A 30 -8.60 -16.26 6.50
N HIS A 31 -9.89 -16.32 6.14
CA HIS A 31 -10.42 -15.52 5.04
C HIS A 31 -10.86 -14.19 5.65
N GLY A 32 -10.00 -13.17 5.48
CA GLY A 32 -10.39 -11.79 5.76
C GLY A 32 -11.69 -11.47 5.03
N ASP A 33 -12.48 -10.58 5.61
CA ASP A 33 -13.71 -10.10 5.00
C ASP A 33 -13.43 -9.67 3.55
N VAL A 34 -14.24 -10.17 2.61
CA VAL A 34 -14.12 -9.85 1.18
C VAL A 34 -14.90 -8.55 0.85
N ALA A 35 -15.51 -7.93 1.86
CA ALA A 35 -16.09 -6.61 1.75
C ALA A 35 -15.02 -5.52 1.53
N PRO A 36 -15.32 -4.48 0.75
CA PRO A 36 -14.45 -3.30 0.63
C PRO A 36 -14.07 -2.73 2.00
N GLN A 37 -12.81 -2.36 2.14
CA GLN A 37 -12.27 -1.76 3.35
C GLN A 37 -12.36 -0.24 3.24
N ALA A 38 -12.82 0.40 4.33
CA ALA A 38 -12.90 1.85 4.40
C ALA A 38 -11.53 2.49 4.17
N VAL A 39 -11.52 3.62 3.46
CA VAL A 39 -10.31 4.40 3.19
C VAL A 39 -10.29 5.59 4.14
N ASP A 40 -9.18 5.78 4.84
CA ASP A 40 -8.97 6.98 5.66
C ASP A 40 -8.59 8.15 4.74
N THR A 41 -9.52 9.07 4.53
CA THR A 41 -9.36 10.26 3.69
C THR A 41 -8.96 11.50 4.50
N ALA A 42 -8.53 11.33 5.76
CA ALA A 42 -8.07 12.44 6.59
C ALA A 42 -6.95 13.25 5.89
N GLY A 43 -7.10 14.58 5.93
CA GLY A 43 -6.19 15.52 5.28
C GLY A 43 -6.60 15.94 3.87
N LEU A 44 -7.60 15.29 3.27
CA LEU A 44 -8.22 15.74 2.02
C LEU A 44 -9.45 16.63 2.29
N PRO A 45 -9.74 17.61 1.42
CA PRO A 45 -10.96 18.40 1.52
C PRO A 45 -12.20 17.55 1.22
N GLU A 46 -13.31 17.84 1.89
CA GLU A 46 -14.62 17.27 1.53
C GLU A 46 -15.05 17.80 0.16
N LEU A 47 -15.42 16.89 -0.75
CA LEU A 47 -15.81 17.20 -2.13
C LEU A 47 -17.33 17.35 -2.30
N GLY A 48 -18.10 16.92 -1.30
CA GLY A 48 -19.56 17.01 -1.27
C GLY A 48 -20.27 15.83 -1.96
N ASP A 49 -21.59 15.91 -2.04
CA ASP A 49 -22.44 14.82 -2.52
C ASP A 49 -22.50 14.70 -4.06
N GLU A 50 -22.25 15.80 -4.77
CA GLU A 50 -22.22 15.81 -6.24
C GLU A 50 -20.85 15.33 -6.72
N TRP A 51 -20.84 14.27 -7.52
CA TRP A 51 -19.61 13.71 -8.07
C TRP A 51 -18.96 14.69 -9.04
N LEU A 52 -17.68 14.98 -8.81
CA LEU A 52 -16.88 15.69 -9.79
C LEU A 52 -16.75 14.87 -11.07
N ALA A 53 -16.51 15.54 -12.20
CA ALA A 53 -16.28 14.89 -13.48
C ALA A 53 -14.80 14.56 -13.73
N GLU A 54 -13.90 15.32 -13.12
CA GLU A 54 -12.45 15.25 -13.34
C GLU A 54 -11.70 15.11 -12.01
N ASN A 55 -10.52 14.51 -12.05
CA ASN A 55 -9.66 14.36 -10.88
C ASN A 55 -9.19 15.73 -10.33
N PRO A 56 -9.63 16.13 -9.11
CA PRO A 56 -9.27 17.44 -8.54
C PRO A 56 -7.79 17.53 -8.12
N TRP A 57 -7.09 16.40 -8.01
CA TRP A 57 -5.72 16.32 -7.49
C TRP A 57 -4.71 15.84 -8.52
N ARG A 58 -5.01 15.95 -9.82
CA ARG A 58 -4.07 15.58 -10.89
C ARG A 58 -2.83 16.47 -10.95
N ASP A 59 -3.01 17.77 -10.71
CA ASP A 59 -1.94 18.76 -10.75
C ASP A 59 -0.93 18.56 -9.59
N PRO A 60 0.36 18.31 -9.86
CA PRO A 60 1.39 18.16 -8.84
C PRO A 60 1.65 19.42 -8.02
N GLU A 61 1.19 20.59 -8.47
CA GLU A 61 1.27 21.85 -7.72
C GLU A 61 0.09 22.02 -6.73
N ASN A 62 -0.93 21.16 -6.81
CA ASN A 62 -2.03 21.16 -5.86
C ASN A 62 -1.54 20.79 -4.45
N GLU A 63 -1.92 21.57 -3.44
CA GLU A 63 -1.47 21.38 -2.06
C GLU A 63 -1.87 20.01 -1.46
N PHE A 64 -2.93 19.39 -2.00
CA PHE A 64 -3.42 18.07 -1.60
C PHE A 64 -2.86 16.92 -2.45
N TRP A 65 -2.07 17.18 -3.50
CA TRP A 65 -1.57 16.14 -4.40
C TRP A 65 -0.84 15.02 -3.66
N SER A 66 0.11 15.37 -2.79
CA SER A 66 0.89 14.39 -2.03
C SER A 66 0.00 13.56 -1.11
N THR A 67 -0.94 14.22 -0.40
CA THR A 67 -1.89 13.54 0.47
C THR A 67 -2.82 12.63 -0.33
N ALA A 68 -3.26 13.04 -1.51
CA ALA A 68 -4.10 12.22 -2.39
C ALA A 68 -3.36 10.98 -2.89
N VAL A 69 -2.08 11.10 -3.25
CA VAL A 69 -1.22 9.95 -3.60
C VAL A 69 -1.07 9.00 -2.41
N GLU A 70 -0.83 9.50 -1.20
CA GLU A 70 -0.68 8.68 0.01
C GLU A 70 -1.97 7.95 0.41
N VAL A 71 -3.10 8.67 0.48
CA VAL A 71 -4.43 8.11 0.74
C VAL A 71 -4.80 7.11 -0.35
N GLY A 72 -4.53 7.47 -1.60
CA GLY A 72 -4.77 6.63 -2.77
C GLY A 72 -3.98 5.34 -2.74
N ALA A 73 -2.71 5.38 -2.37
CA ALA A 73 -1.87 4.19 -2.22
C ALA A 73 -2.45 3.23 -1.17
N SER A 74 -2.89 3.77 -0.03
CA SER A 74 -3.54 2.98 1.03
C SER A 74 -4.85 2.36 0.54
N GLY A 75 -5.75 3.17 -0.04
CA GLY A 75 -7.04 2.69 -0.54
C GLY A 75 -6.92 1.68 -1.66
N TYR A 76 -5.99 1.91 -2.59
CA TYR A 76 -5.70 1.01 -3.71
C TYR A 76 -5.18 -0.35 -3.24
N ASN A 77 -4.21 -0.35 -2.31
CA ASN A 77 -3.61 -1.59 -1.82
C ASN A 77 -4.62 -2.46 -1.05
N GLN A 78 -5.58 -1.84 -0.37
CA GLN A 78 -6.62 -2.55 0.36
C GLN A 78 -7.74 -3.10 -0.54
N ASN A 79 -8.13 -2.36 -1.58
CA ASN A 79 -9.36 -2.63 -2.34
C ASN A 79 -9.14 -3.09 -3.78
N CYS A 80 -8.02 -2.73 -4.41
CA CYS A 80 -7.83 -2.84 -5.86
C CYS A 80 -6.69 -3.80 -6.24
N ALA A 81 -5.59 -3.75 -5.48
CA ALA A 81 -4.33 -4.42 -5.83
C ALA A 81 -4.44 -5.95 -5.99
N ARG A 82 -5.40 -6.59 -5.31
CA ARG A 82 -5.64 -8.04 -5.45
C ARG A 82 -6.01 -8.43 -6.89
N CYS A 83 -6.70 -7.56 -7.62
CA CYS A 83 -7.18 -7.83 -8.98
C CYS A 83 -6.35 -7.12 -10.04
N HIS A 84 -6.00 -5.86 -9.79
CA HIS A 84 -5.27 -4.99 -10.72
C HIS A 84 -3.74 -5.00 -10.50
N GLY A 85 -3.28 -5.77 -9.51
CA GLY A 85 -1.87 -5.93 -9.16
C GLY A 85 -1.32 -4.81 -8.28
N LEU A 86 -0.17 -5.07 -7.66
CA LEU A 86 0.53 -4.07 -6.85
C LEU A 86 1.04 -2.95 -7.77
N GLU A 87 1.06 -1.72 -7.25
CA GLU A 87 1.45 -0.53 -8.04
C GLU A 87 0.68 -0.37 -9.37
N ALA A 88 -0.53 -0.91 -9.46
CA ALA A 88 -1.38 -0.96 -10.67
C ALA A 88 -0.85 -1.81 -11.84
N ILE A 89 0.23 -2.57 -11.62
CA ILE A 89 0.83 -3.46 -12.61
C ILE A 89 0.08 -4.79 -12.60
N SER A 90 -0.72 -5.04 -13.64
CA SER A 90 -1.57 -6.23 -13.65
C SER A 90 -0.80 -7.53 -13.90
N GLY A 91 -1.13 -8.55 -13.10
CA GLY A 91 -0.73 -9.95 -13.35
C GLY A 91 -1.64 -10.71 -14.34
N GLY A 92 -2.54 -10.02 -15.05
CA GLY A 92 -3.43 -10.60 -16.06
C GLY A 92 -4.84 -10.98 -15.57
N LEU A 93 -5.18 -10.74 -14.31
CA LEU A 93 -6.52 -11.01 -13.77
C LEU A 93 -7.54 -9.91 -14.15
N ALA A 94 -7.13 -8.65 -14.03
CA ALA A 94 -7.88 -7.47 -14.46
C ALA A 94 -6.98 -6.55 -15.32
N PRO A 95 -7.48 -5.50 -15.96
CA PRO A 95 -6.62 -4.58 -16.73
C PRO A 95 -5.54 -3.91 -15.88
N ASP A 96 -4.37 -3.66 -16.47
CA ASP A 96 -3.33 -2.78 -15.92
C ASP A 96 -3.87 -1.35 -15.95
N LEU A 97 -3.94 -0.70 -14.79
CA LEU A 97 -4.59 0.61 -14.67
C LEU A 97 -3.64 1.77 -14.95
N ARG A 98 -2.33 1.51 -15.10
CA ARG A 98 -1.36 2.56 -15.41
C ARG A 98 -1.64 3.21 -16.76
N TYR A 99 -2.24 2.46 -17.68
CA TYR A 99 -2.55 2.91 -19.05
C TYR A 99 -3.95 3.52 -19.20
N LEU A 100 -4.68 3.71 -18.11
CA LEU A 100 -5.91 4.51 -18.15
C LEU A 100 -5.51 5.98 -18.21
N GLU A 101 -5.85 6.67 -19.30
CA GLU A 101 -5.35 8.02 -19.56
C GLU A 101 -5.73 9.01 -18.46
N ALA A 102 -4.81 9.89 -18.10
CA ALA A 102 -5.01 10.96 -17.11
C ALA A 102 -5.71 12.18 -17.73
N ASP A 103 -6.90 11.96 -18.28
CA ASP A 103 -7.75 12.97 -18.90
C ASP A 103 -9.24 12.75 -18.56
N ASP A 104 -10.11 13.63 -19.07
CA ASP A 104 -11.55 13.62 -18.81
C ASP A 104 -12.22 12.30 -19.26
N TYR A 105 -11.75 11.69 -20.35
CA TYR A 105 -12.30 10.41 -20.84
C TYR A 105 -11.89 9.25 -19.95
N GLY A 106 -10.64 9.23 -19.50
CA GLY A 106 -10.16 8.26 -18.53
C GLY A 106 -10.86 8.41 -17.19
N ASP A 107 -11.16 9.63 -16.76
CA ASP A 107 -11.89 9.93 -15.52
C ASP A 107 -13.34 9.42 -15.59
N GLU A 108 -14.04 9.68 -16.68
CA GLU A 108 -15.39 9.13 -16.93
C GLU A 108 -15.38 7.60 -16.84
N TRP A 109 -14.42 6.95 -17.50
CA TRP A 109 -14.28 5.49 -17.45
C TRP A 109 -13.98 4.97 -16.05
N TYR A 110 -13.11 5.63 -15.30
CA TYR A 110 -12.77 5.24 -13.94
C TYR A 110 -13.96 5.38 -13.01
N LEU A 111 -14.65 6.52 -13.04
CA LEU A 111 -15.78 6.79 -12.17
C LEU A 111 -16.94 5.82 -12.44
N GLU A 112 -17.25 5.54 -13.70
CA GLU A 112 -18.29 4.58 -14.06
C GLU A 112 -17.99 3.20 -13.44
N ARG A 113 -16.74 2.73 -13.56
CA ARG A 113 -16.31 1.44 -12.98
C ARG A 113 -16.22 1.47 -11.47
N TYR A 114 -15.75 2.56 -10.88
CA TYR A 114 -15.64 2.71 -9.43
C TYR A 114 -17.03 2.72 -8.78
N GLN A 115 -17.94 3.54 -9.30
CA GLN A 115 -19.27 3.71 -8.74
C GLN A 115 -20.12 2.44 -8.93
N ASN A 116 -20.15 1.89 -10.15
CA ASN A 116 -21.10 0.85 -10.53
C ASN A 116 -20.50 -0.57 -10.56
N GLY A 117 -19.18 -0.69 -10.43
CA GLY A 117 -18.47 -1.96 -10.58
C GLY A 117 -18.51 -2.51 -12.01
N TYR A 118 -18.34 -3.82 -12.14
CA TYR A 118 -18.46 -4.51 -13.43
C TYR A 118 -19.02 -5.91 -13.23
N THR A 119 -20.11 -6.23 -13.91
CA THR A 119 -20.74 -7.55 -13.92
C THR A 119 -20.83 -8.06 -15.35
N GLN A 120 -20.39 -9.30 -15.56
CA GLN A 120 -20.43 -9.95 -16.86
C GLN A 120 -21.07 -11.33 -16.71
N ASN A 121 -22.08 -11.62 -17.53
CA ASN A 121 -22.83 -12.90 -17.50
C ASN A 121 -23.39 -13.23 -16.10
N GLY A 122 -23.86 -12.23 -15.37
CA GLY A 122 -24.38 -12.37 -14.00
C GLY A 122 -23.32 -12.61 -12.92
N ILE A 123 -22.03 -12.54 -13.26
CA ILE A 123 -20.92 -12.68 -12.31
C ILE A 123 -20.27 -11.32 -12.10
N THR A 124 -20.28 -10.84 -10.86
CA THR A 124 -19.54 -9.63 -10.46
C THR A 124 -18.04 -9.87 -10.61
N LYS A 125 -17.40 -9.05 -11.44
CA LYS A 125 -15.95 -9.07 -11.71
C LYS A 125 -15.23 -7.96 -10.95
N MET A 126 -15.89 -6.82 -10.77
CA MET A 126 -15.44 -5.69 -9.97
C MET A 126 -16.61 -5.24 -9.07
N PRO A 127 -16.42 -5.14 -7.75
CA PRO A 127 -17.44 -4.58 -6.86
C PRO A 127 -17.75 -3.12 -7.19
N ALA A 128 -18.95 -2.68 -6.82
CA ALA A 128 -19.31 -1.27 -6.79
C ALA A 128 -18.77 -0.66 -5.49
N PHE A 129 -18.10 0.49 -5.58
CA PHE A 129 -17.47 1.17 -4.45
C PHE A 129 -18.09 2.53 -4.12
N GLY A 130 -18.88 3.13 -5.02
CA GLY A 130 -19.37 4.51 -4.91
C GLY A 130 -20.01 4.83 -3.56
N GLU A 131 -21.09 4.11 -3.20
CA GLU A 131 -21.78 4.30 -1.91
C GLU A 131 -20.96 3.85 -0.70
N LEU A 132 -19.98 2.96 -0.89
CA LEU A 132 -19.24 2.33 0.20
C LEU A 132 -18.04 3.16 0.66
N LEU A 133 -17.35 3.80 -0.28
CA LEU A 133 -16.07 4.46 -0.04
C LEU A 133 -16.13 5.98 -0.28
N GLY A 134 -17.09 6.49 -1.04
CA GLY A 134 -17.24 7.92 -1.33
C GLY A 134 -16.27 8.46 -2.39
N GLN A 135 -16.46 9.72 -2.81
CA GLN A 135 -15.69 10.29 -3.92
C GLN A 135 -14.27 10.71 -3.53
N GLU A 136 -14.03 11.09 -2.28
CA GLU A 136 -12.69 11.44 -1.80
C GLU A 136 -11.75 10.25 -1.93
N ALA A 137 -12.22 9.05 -1.55
CA ALA A 137 -11.46 7.82 -1.73
C ALA A 137 -11.28 7.49 -3.22
N ALA A 138 -12.30 7.70 -4.05
CA ALA A 138 -12.23 7.48 -5.49
C ALA A 138 -11.11 8.34 -6.11
N TRP A 139 -11.13 9.65 -5.88
CA TRP A 139 -10.17 10.56 -6.48
C TRP A 139 -8.75 10.40 -5.94
N ALA A 140 -8.60 10.01 -4.68
CA ALA A 140 -7.28 9.73 -4.11
C ALA A 140 -6.69 8.49 -4.79
N ILE A 141 -7.48 7.40 -4.90
CA ILE A 141 -7.08 6.18 -5.60
C ILE A 141 -6.76 6.48 -7.06
N ARG A 142 -7.58 7.30 -7.74
CA ARG A 142 -7.34 7.73 -9.12
C ARG A 142 -6.00 8.45 -9.26
N THR A 143 -5.72 9.42 -8.39
CA THR A 143 -4.45 10.17 -8.36
C THR A 143 -3.26 9.22 -8.15
N TYR A 144 -3.39 8.25 -7.24
CA TYR A 144 -2.36 7.22 -7.06
C TYR A 144 -2.12 6.38 -8.32
N ILE A 145 -3.19 5.98 -9.03
CA ILE A 145 -3.09 5.21 -10.28
C ILE A 145 -2.41 6.05 -11.38
N GLU A 146 -2.84 7.30 -11.56
CA GLU A 146 -2.31 8.20 -12.58
C GLU A 146 -0.81 8.44 -12.42
N THR A 147 -0.32 8.51 -11.18
CA THR A 147 1.10 8.75 -10.87
C THR A 147 2.00 7.52 -11.06
N ARG A 148 1.47 6.36 -11.46
CA ARG A 148 2.31 5.17 -11.62
C ARG A 148 3.28 5.31 -12.81
N PRO A 149 4.57 4.97 -12.62
CA PRO A 149 5.55 4.97 -13.71
C PRO A 149 5.12 4.08 -14.89
N ASP A 150 5.50 4.51 -16.10
CA ASP A 150 5.38 3.67 -17.29
C ASP A 150 6.29 2.43 -17.19
N ASP A 151 5.98 1.41 -17.97
CA ASP A 151 6.80 0.20 -18.08
C ASP A 151 8.21 0.54 -18.59
N GLY A 152 9.22 0.06 -17.87
CA GLY A 152 10.63 0.35 -18.19
C GLY A 152 11.08 1.81 -17.97
N ALA A 153 10.24 2.70 -17.41
CA ALA A 153 10.57 4.12 -17.23
C ALA A 153 11.81 4.38 -16.36
N LEU A 154 12.26 3.38 -15.60
CA LEU A 154 13.44 3.44 -14.74
C LEU A 154 14.63 2.60 -15.22
N ASP A 155 14.49 1.83 -16.30
CA ASP A 155 15.49 0.83 -16.71
C ASP A 155 16.87 1.47 -16.95
N GLU A 156 16.91 2.61 -17.63
CA GLU A 156 18.15 3.35 -17.90
C GLU A 156 18.78 3.97 -16.65
N LYS A 157 18.01 4.09 -15.56
CA LYS A 157 18.43 4.73 -14.31
C LYS A 157 18.63 3.72 -13.18
N ALA A 158 18.24 2.47 -13.36
CA ALA A 158 18.23 1.44 -12.32
C ALA A 158 19.63 1.22 -11.72
N ASP A 159 20.66 1.08 -12.55
CA ASP A 159 22.04 0.92 -12.09
C ASP A 159 22.52 2.13 -11.28
N ARG A 160 22.19 3.35 -11.73
CA ARG A 160 22.57 4.56 -11.01
C ARG A 160 21.85 4.68 -9.66
N LEU A 161 20.56 4.32 -9.61
CA LEU A 161 19.81 4.29 -8.35
C LEU A 161 20.35 3.24 -7.36
N LYS A 162 20.84 2.09 -7.86
CA LYS A 162 21.55 1.09 -7.04
C LYS A 162 22.84 1.65 -6.47
N GLU A 163 23.63 2.36 -7.29
CA GLU A 163 24.84 3.03 -6.81
C GLU A 163 24.54 4.10 -5.74
N ILE A 164 23.48 4.89 -5.93
CA ILE A 164 23.04 5.88 -4.94
C ILE A 164 22.64 5.19 -3.62
N ARG A 165 21.87 4.10 -3.68
CA ARG A 165 21.52 3.29 -2.49
C ARG A 165 22.78 2.80 -1.77
N ASP A 166 23.78 2.33 -2.52
CA ASP A 166 25.03 1.81 -1.94
C ASP A 166 25.86 2.93 -1.30
N GLN A 167 25.86 4.15 -1.88
CA GLN A 167 26.46 5.35 -1.30
C GLN A 167 25.77 5.73 0.03
N ILE A 168 24.43 5.76 0.07
CA ILE A 168 23.67 6.03 1.31
C ILE A 168 23.95 4.94 2.36
N THR A 169 24.07 3.68 1.94
CA THR A 169 24.41 2.55 2.81
C THR A 169 25.80 2.71 3.43
N ALA A 170 26.78 3.16 2.66
CA ALA A 170 28.13 3.43 3.17
C ALA A 170 28.11 4.53 4.25
N LEU A 171 27.37 5.62 4.03
CA LEU A 171 27.17 6.68 5.04
C LEU A 171 26.54 6.13 6.32
N SER A 172 25.44 5.36 6.18
CA SER A 172 24.71 4.81 7.32
C SER A 172 25.54 3.80 8.12
N THR A 173 26.35 2.97 7.46
CA THR A 173 27.18 1.94 8.12
C THR A 173 28.45 2.50 8.76
N ALA A 174 28.96 3.63 8.27
CA ALA A 174 30.03 4.39 8.91
C ALA A 174 29.59 5.07 10.22
N GLY A 175 28.28 5.07 10.52
CA GLY A 175 27.71 5.76 11.68
C GLY A 175 27.62 7.28 11.50
N THR A 176 27.78 7.78 10.26
CA THR A 176 27.60 9.19 9.93
C THR A 176 26.12 9.53 9.98
N SER A 177 25.76 10.57 10.73
CA SER A 177 24.38 11.06 10.72
C SER A 177 24.09 11.77 9.39
N ALA A 178 22.80 11.89 9.04
CA ALA A 178 22.42 12.58 7.82
C ALA A 178 22.79 14.09 7.85
N SER A 179 22.81 14.69 9.04
CA SER A 179 23.24 16.07 9.26
C SER A 179 24.75 16.25 9.16
N ASP A 180 25.55 15.27 9.58
CA ASP A 180 27.01 15.31 9.43
C ASP A 180 27.44 15.14 7.95
N ALA A 181 26.63 14.47 7.13
CA ALA A 181 26.84 14.26 5.70
C ALA A 181 25.93 15.15 4.83
N GLU A 182 25.56 16.34 5.32
CA GLU A 182 24.57 17.22 4.67
C GLU A 182 24.90 17.49 3.19
N ALA A 183 26.17 17.74 2.86
CA ALA A 183 26.60 18.04 1.50
C ALA A 183 26.42 16.84 0.55
N GLU A 184 26.84 15.66 0.99
CA GLU A 184 26.67 14.41 0.25
C GLU A 184 25.20 14.05 0.10
N VAL A 185 24.42 14.15 1.18
CA VAL A 185 22.98 13.89 1.17
C VAL A 185 22.27 14.85 0.22
N ALA A 186 22.59 16.15 0.26
CA ALA A 186 22.02 17.14 -0.65
C ALA A 186 22.34 16.86 -2.12
N ALA A 187 23.57 16.43 -2.42
CA ALA A 187 23.97 16.04 -3.77
C ALA A 187 23.19 14.82 -4.27
N LEU A 188 23.07 13.77 -3.45
CA LEU A 188 22.32 12.55 -3.80
C LEU A 188 20.82 12.83 -3.96
N ARG A 189 20.24 13.68 -3.10
CA ARG A 189 18.85 14.15 -3.25
C ARG A 189 18.66 14.87 -4.57
N THR A 190 19.55 15.81 -4.91
CA THR A 190 19.46 16.58 -6.17
C THR A 190 19.48 15.66 -7.38
N GLU A 191 20.36 14.66 -7.38
CA GLU A 191 20.43 13.69 -8.47
C GLU A 191 19.17 12.81 -8.55
N MET A 192 18.68 12.28 -7.43
CA MET A 192 17.45 11.50 -7.41
C MET A 192 16.23 12.32 -7.81
N THR A 193 16.16 13.62 -7.47
CA THR A 193 15.12 14.53 -7.95
C THR A 193 15.17 14.65 -9.47
N ALA A 194 16.35 14.87 -10.06
CA ALA A 194 16.49 14.93 -11.50
C ALA A 194 16.13 13.61 -12.20
N ILE A 195 16.41 12.47 -11.57
CA ILE A 195 15.94 11.16 -12.06
C ILE A 195 14.42 11.07 -11.99
N ALA A 196 13.82 11.41 -10.84
CA ALA A 196 12.38 11.35 -10.63
C ALA A 196 11.60 12.23 -11.60
N ASP A 197 12.08 13.44 -11.88
CA ASP A 197 11.46 14.38 -12.83
C ASP A 197 11.50 13.87 -14.28
N ALA A 198 12.38 12.93 -14.60
CA ALA A 198 12.49 12.32 -15.92
C ALA A 198 11.67 11.03 -16.06
N VAL A 199 11.03 10.53 -14.98
CA VAL A 199 10.20 9.32 -15.03
C VAL A 199 8.84 9.65 -15.60
N GLU A 200 8.53 9.06 -16.75
CA GLU A 200 7.22 9.17 -17.38
C GLU A 200 6.19 8.27 -16.67
N THR A 201 4.95 8.73 -16.57
CA THR A 201 3.82 7.92 -16.09
C THR A 201 3.18 7.18 -17.25
N GLY A 202 2.69 5.95 -17.00
CA GLY A 202 1.96 5.20 -18.03
C GLY A 202 0.65 5.86 -18.47
N SER A 203 0.08 6.74 -17.63
CA SER A 203 -1.22 7.38 -17.85
C SER A 203 -1.11 8.69 -18.64
N GLY A 204 0.10 9.21 -18.84
CA GLY A 204 0.34 10.56 -19.34
C GLY A 204 0.16 11.68 -18.29
N ALA A 205 -0.04 11.34 -17.01
CA ALA A 205 -0.04 12.31 -15.92
C ALA A 205 1.30 13.09 -15.82
N PRO A 206 1.26 14.33 -15.29
CA PRO A 206 2.41 15.23 -15.32
C PRO A 206 3.59 14.83 -14.41
N ARG A 207 3.39 13.95 -13.42
CA ARG A 207 4.45 13.53 -12.48
C ARG A 207 4.26 12.09 -12.02
N ALA A 208 5.32 11.31 -12.09
CA ALA A 208 5.36 9.98 -11.52
C ALA A 208 5.71 9.98 -10.03
N ASP A 209 5.03 9.13 -9.26
CA ASP A 209 5.47 8.68 -7.95
C ASP A 209 6.37 7.45 -8.12
N SER A 210 7.64 7.73 -8.37
CA SER A 210 8.69 6.74 -8.64
C SER A 210 9.43 6.31 -7.37
N VAL A 211 10.26 5.27 -7.45
CA VAL A 211 11.16 4.92 -6.34
C VAL A 211 12.12 6.08 -6.00
N ALA A 212 12.53 6.86 -7.00
CA ALA A 212 13.42 8.01 -6.81
C ALA A 212 12.73 9.16 -6.06
N SER A 213 11.49 9.53 -6.42
CA SER A 213 10.73 10.57 -5.70
C SER A 213 10.44 10.14 -4.25
N ARG A 214 10.06 8.87 -4.04
CA ARG A 214 9.84 8.32 -2.69
C ARG A 214 11.13 8.34 -1.84
N ALA A 215 12.28 8.00 -2.44
CA ALA A 215 13.57 8.04 -1.75
C ALA A 215 13.96 9.47 -1.38
N VAL A 216 13.73 10.44 -2.27
CA VAL A 216 13.92 11.87 -1.98
C VAL A 216 13.01 12.32 -0.85
N ALA A 217 11.74 11.94 -0.83
CA ALA A 217 10.81 12.37 0.22
C ALA A 217 11.28 11.95 1.62
N VAL A 218 11.83 10.74 1.77
CA VAL A 218 12.26 10.21 3.09
C VAL A 218 13.70 10.56 3.47
N LEU A 219 14.55 10.97 2.53
CA LEU A 219 15.94 11.34 2.77
C LEU A 219 16.08 12.78 3.28
N ASP A 220 15.23 13.22 4.21
CA ASP A 220 15.03 14.62 4.61
C ASP A 220 16.14 15.24 5.50
N GLY A 221 17.21 14.49 5.80
CA GLY A 221 18.28 14.95 6.69
C GLY A 221 18.01 14.71 8.18
N ALA A 222 16.83 14.22 8.55
CA ALA A 222 16.51 13.86 9.94
C ALA A 222 17.20 12.54 10.34
N ASP A 223 17.26 12.29 11.65
CA ASP A 223 17.79 11.04 12.19
C ASP A 223 17.01 9.83 11.63
N GLY A 224 17.76 8.87 11.08
CA GLY A 224 17.20 7.66 10.46
C GLY A 224 16.72 7.83 9.01
N SER A 225 16.78 9.03 8.42
CA SER A 225 16.43 9.28 7.02
C SER A 225 17.26 8.44 6.04
N LEU A 226 18.56 8.24 6.31
CA LEU A 226 19.44 7.35 5.54
C LEU A 226 18.86 5.93 5.45
N LYS A 227 18.46 5.36 6.60
CA LYS A 227 17.91 4.00 6.66
C LYS A 227 16.60 3.90 5.87
N LYS A 228 15.70 4.87 6.04
CA LYS A 228 14.43 4.91 5.29
C LYS A 228 14.67 4.96 3.78
N ALA A 229 15.60 5.79 3.33
CA ALA A 229 15.94 5.90 1.91
C ALA A 229 16.53 4.59 1.35
N ILE A 230 17.40 3.91 2.12
CA ILE A 230 17.91 2.58 1.76
C ILE A 230 16.77 1.57 1.61
N ASP A 231 15.82 1.54 2.56
CA ASP A 231 14.70 0.60 2.51
C ASP A 231 13.81 0.87 1.28
N VAL A 232 13.50 2.14 1.00
CA VAL A 232 12.73 2.55 -0.20
C VAL A 232 13.43 2.12 -1.49
N LEU A 233 14.72 2.45 -1.63
CA LEU A 233 15.48 2.09 -2.83
C LEU A 233 15.65 0.57 -2.97
N THR A 234 15.84 -0.15 -1.87
CA THR A 234 15.99 -1.61 -1.88
C THR A 234 14.70 -2.29 -2.34
N ILE A 235 13.57 -1.93 -1.74
CA ILE A 235 12.27 -2.52 -2.05
C ILE A 235 11.85 -2.13 -3.47
N GLY A 236 11.89 -0.84 -3.79
CA GLY A 236 11.40 -0.34 -5.08
C GLY A 236 12.23 -0.80 -6.27
N LEU A 237 13.56 -0.90 -6.14
CA LEU A 237 14.40 -1.40 -7.24
C LEU A 237 14.29 -2.92 -7.42
N SER A 238 13.97 -3.67 -6.36
CA SER A 238 13.73 -5.12 -6.47
C SER A 238 12.39 -5.47 -7.11
N ALA A 239 11.43 -4.55 -7.10
CA ALA A 239 10.12 -4.72 -7.75
C ALA A 239 10.16 -4.37 -9.25
N ALA A 240 11.24 -3.73 -9.71
CA ALA A 240 11.47 -3.35 -11.11
C ALA A 240 12.31 -4.39 -11.89
N GLU A 241 12.79 -5.46 -11.23
CA GLU A 241 13.54 -6.58 -11.84
C GLU A 241 12.64 -7.80 -12.09
#